data_AF-A0A6M0A9T3-F1
#
_entry.id   AF-A0A6M0A9T3-F1
#
_cell.length_a   1.000
_cell.length_b   1.000
_cell.length_c   1.000
_cell.angle_alpha   90.00
_cell.angle_beta   90.00
_cell.angle_gamma   90.00
#
_symmetry.space_group_name_H-M   'P 1'
#
loop_
_entity.id
_entity.type
_entity.pdbx_description
1 polymer ?
#
loop_
_entity_poly.entity_id
_entity_poly.type
_entity_poly.pdbx_seq_one_letter_code
_entity_poly.pdbx_strand_id
1 'polypeptide(L)'
;AQKKYQDLFEQLISEFKAAGYTITEPVKVLNAADFGVPQKRRRLFLLGSRLGETPVVYPDSELGSHQWVTVKDAIADLPNLDDFPELQKSDCVELTPEQLDLLQALAMPYVEKLRDLITDPGNFAYPRQWNPQLLTSSLQTQHTETSIERFRNTPMGEVESTSRLRRLHWDKPCHTLRAGTGYKNGRYTSPRPIHPDYPRVISVREAARLHSFPDWFRFHHTKWHGFRQVGNAVPPRLGRVLGKQIMTALAQEPSVPTTIIKLSDTKLLTFKQFQASKYWTILVFIPFLICCFLPPVVLLS
;
A
#
# COMPACT_ATOMS: atom_id res chain seq x y z
N ALA A 1 -2.85 23.85 -9.71
CA ALA A 1 -2.60 22.82 -10.75
C ALA A 1 -3.90 22.57 -11.50
N GLN A 2 -4.03 22.56 -12.82
CA GLN A 2 -3.26 23.04 -13.98
C GLN A 2 -4.25 22.78 -15.13
N LYS A 3 -4.72 23.80 -15.88
CA LYS A 3 -5.85 23.77 -16.85
C LYS A 3 -6.00 22.50 -17.74
N LYS A 4 -4.93 21.75 -17.96
CA LYS A 4 -4.82 20.56 -18.82
C LYS A 4 -5.87 19.45 -18.58
N TYR A 5 -6.41 19.31 -17.38
CA TYR A 5 -7.39 18.26 -17.05
C TYR A 5 -8.69 18.83 -16.47
N GLN A 6 -8.87 20.14 -16.51
CA GLN A 6 -10.05 20.79 -15.96
C GLN A 6 -11.29 20.40 -16.78
N ASP A 7 -11.19 20.48 -18.10
CA ASP A 7 -12.29 20.11 -19.01
C ASP A 7 -12.71 18.65 -18.84
N LEU A 8 -11.74 17.73 -18.73
CA LEU A 8 -12.02 16.31 -18.47
C LEU A 8 -12.69 16.10 -17.12
N PHE A 9 -12.28 16.86 -16.10
CA PHE A 9 -12.85 16.77 -14.76
C PHE A 9 -14.28 17.32 -14.71
N GLU A 10 -14.54 18.44 -15.38
CA GLU A 10 -15.87 19.03 -15.53
C GLU A 10 -16.79 18.11 -16.33
N GLN A 11 -16.29 17.49 -17.41
CA GLN A 11 -17.00 16.47 -18.17
C GLN A 11 -17.37 15.28 -17.29
N LEU A 12 -16.42 14.75 -16.50
CA LEU A 12 -16.67 13.63 -15.59
C LEU A 12 -17.76 13.96 -14.56
N ILE A 13 -17.74 15.16 -13.98
CA ILE A 13 -18.78 15.62 -13.05
C ILE A 13 -20.14 15.72 -13.76
N SER A 14 -20.17 16.25 -14.99
CA SER A 14 -21.38 16.34 -15.81
C SER A 14 -21.97 14.96 -16.11
N GLU A 15 -21.14 13.99 -16.47
CA GLU A 15 -21.54 12.60 -16.71
C GLU A 15 -22.14 11.95 -15.46
N PHE A 16 -21.55 12.15 -14.28
CA PHE A 16 -22.13 11.66 -13.03
C PHE A 16 -23.48 12.32 -12.71
N LYS A 17 -23.60 13.64 -12.92
CA LYS A 17 -24.88 14.36 -12.74
C LYS A 17 -25.96 13.85 -13.70
N ALA A 18 -25.61 13.65 -14.97
CA ALA A 18 -26.52 13.09 -15.98
C ALA A 18 -26.93 11.64 -15.64
N ALA A 19 -26.06 10.87 -14.99
CA ALA A 19 -26.35 9.53 -14.48
C ALA A 19 -27.15 9.52 -13.16
N GLY A 20 -27.59 10.67 -12.65
CA GLY A 20 -28.40 10.77 -11.45
C GLY A 20 -27.61 10.75 -10.14
N TYR A 21 -26.34 11.18 -10.14
CA TYR A 21 -25.52 11.32 -8.94
C TYR A 21 -25.29 12.79 -8.57
N THR A 22 -25.33 13.07 -7.27
CA THR A 22 -24.87 14.34 -6.68
C THR A 22 -23.44 14.17 -6.19
N ILE A 23 -22.56 15.07 -6.61
CA ILE A 23 -21.16 15.09 -6.19
C ILE A 23 -21.03 15.92 -4.90
N THR A 24 -20.22 15.42 -3.97
CA THR A 24 -19.91 16.15 -2.73
C THR A 24 -18.85 17.20 -3.00
N GLU A 25 -19.22 18.46 -2.78
CA GLU A 25 -18.35 19.62 -3.02
C GLU A 25 -17.87 20.25 -1.70
N PRO A 26 -16.65 20.84 -1.68
CA PRO A 26 -15.68 20.85 -2.77
C PRO A 26 -14.97 19.50 -2.89
N VAL A 27 -14.62 19.10 -4.12
CA VAL A 27 -13.83 17.89 -4.35
C VAL A 27 -12.46 18.02 -3.70
N LYS A 28 -12.09 17.09 -2.82
CA LYS A 28 -10.88 17.19 -2.00
C LYS A 28 -9.72 16.33 -2.50
N VAL A 29 -8.51 16.86 -2.30
CA VAL A 29 -7.27 16.09 -2.34
C VAL A 29 -6.90 15.70 -0.91
N LEU A 30 -6.96 14.41 -0.61
CA LEU A 30 -6.59 13.88 0.71
C LEU A 30 -5.13 13.43 0.73
N ASN A 31 -4.43 13.69 1.83
CA ASN A 31 -3.08 13.21 2.08
C ASN A 31 -3.13 12.02 3.03
N ALA A 32 -2.62 10.85 2.61
CA ALA A 32 -2.69 9.64 3.42
C ALA A 32 -2.00 9.76 4.80
N ALA A 33 -1.00 10.63 4.94
CA ALA A 33 -0.34 10.87 6.22
C ALA A 33 -1.27 11.43 7.29
N ASP A 34 -2.26 12.24 6.88
CA ASP A 34 -3.26 12.85 7.78
C ASP A 34 -4.21 11.79 8.37
N PHE A 35 -4.16 10.56 7.85
CA PHE A 35 -4.98 9.41 8.25
C PHE A 35 -4.11 8.25 8.78
N GLY A 36 -2.90 8.56 9.25
CA GLY A 36 -2.01 7.60 9.91
C GLY A 36 -1.37 6.56 9.00
N VAL A 37 -1.20 6.89 7.71
CA VAL A 37 -0.34 6.13 6.80
C VAL A 37 1.07 6.77 6.83
N PRO A 38 2.15 6.00 6.95
CA PRO A 38 3.54 6.50 6.96
C PRO A 38 4.03 6.97 5.57
N GLN A 39 3.17 7.64 4.80
CA GLN A 39 3.44 8.10 3.45
C GLN A 39 2.72 9.41 3.15
N LYS A 40 3.47 10.42 2.70
CA LYS A 40 2.93 11.64 2.08
C LYS A 40 2.43 11.29 0.68
N ARG A 41 1.15 10.91 0.58
CA ARG A 41 0.46 10.51 -0.65
C ARG A 41 -0.80 11.32 -0.83
N ARG A 42 -0.74 12.31 -1.70
CA ARG A 42 -1.90 13.13 -2.09
C ARG A 42 -2.65 12.50 -3.25
N ARG A 43 -3.96 12.30 -3.10
CA ARG A 43 -4.86 11.78 -4.14
C ARG A 43 -6.15 12.59 -4.16
N LEU A 44 -6.64 12.90 -5.36
CA LEU A 44 -7.95 13.49 -5.56
C LEU A 44 -8.99 12.38 -5.38
N PHE A 45 -10.01 12.64 -4.56
CA PHE A 45 -11.13 11.72 -4.37
C PHE A 45 -12.41 12.43 -4.81
N LEU A 46 -13.18 11.80 -5.69
CA LEU A 46 -14.51 12.25 -6.07
C LEU A 46 -15.53 11.40 -5.32
N LEU A 47 -16.30 12.03 -4.42
CA LEU A 47 -17.38 11.35 -3.69
C LEU A 47 -18.72 11.73 -4.30
N GLY A 48 -19.54 10.74 -4.60
CA GLY A 48 -20.86 10.94 -5.20
C GLY A 48 -21.89 10.03 -4.55
N SER A 49 -23.09 10.57 -4.34
CA SER A 49 -24.26 9.83 -3.85
C SER A 49 -25.35 9.89 -4.90
N ARG A 50 -26.17 8.84 -5.00
CA ARG A 50 -27.35 8.87 -5.89
C ARG A 50 -28.29 10.02 -5.46
N LEU A 51 -28.91 10.68 -6.43
CA LEU A 51 -29.85 11.78 -6.17
C LEU A 51 -30.97 11.32 -5.22
N GLY A 52 -31.20 12.10 -4.16
CA GLY A 52 -32.17 11.79 -3.11
C GLY A 52 -31.61 10.95 -1.95
N GLU A 53 -30.41 10.37 -2.08
CA GLU A 53 -29.73 9.69 -0.97
C GLU A 53 -28.93 10.68 -0.11
N THR A 54 -28.62 10.26 1.12
CA THR A 54 -27.71 11.00 2.00
C THR A 54 -26.34 11.20 1.34
N PRO A 55 -25.83 12.45 1.26
CA PRO A 55 -24.51 12.72 0.70
C PRO A 55 -23.37 12.10 1.51
N VAL A 56 -22.40 11.47 0.84
CA VAL A 56 -21.17 10.98 1.48
C VAL A 56 -20.24 12.15 1.75
N VAL A 57 -19.92 12.42 3.01
CA VAL A 57 -19.02 13.52 3.37
C VAL A 57 -17.55 13.10 3.35
N TYR A 58 -16.66 14.07 3.12
CA TYR A 58 -15.23 13.81 3.28
C TYR A 58 -14.88 13.65 4.77
N PRO A 59 -13.96 12.73 5.11
CA PRO A 59 -13.49 12.61 6.47
C PRO A 59 -12.64 13.83 6.85
N ASP A 60 -12.71 14.24 8.12
CA ASP A 60 -11.75 15.18 8.70
C ASP A 60 -10.40 14.49 8.91
N SER A 61 -9.31 15.26 8.83
CA SER A 61 -7.97 14.76 9.11
C SER A 61 -7.90 14.24 10.55
N GLU A 62 -7.42 13.01 10.72
CA GLU A 62 -7.27 12.38 12.04
C GLU A 62 -6.03 12.88 12.78
N LEU A 63 -4.99 13.29 12.05
CA LEU A 63 -3.68 13.63 12.58
C LEU A 63 -3.14 14.95 12.00
N GLY A 64 -2.53 15.76 12.88
CA GLY A 64 -1.70 16.88 12.47
C GLY A 64 -0.30 16.43 12.01
N SER A 65 0.42 17.29 11.29
CA SER A 65 1.74 16.96 10.72
C SER A 65 2.81 16.56 11.74
N HIS A 66 2.65 16.96 13.01
CA HIS A 66 3.54 16.59 14.13
C HIS A 66 3.23 15.21 14.73
N GLN A 67 2.13 14.57 14.33
CA GLN A 67 1.65 13.28 14.84
C GLN A 67 1.65 12.20 13.75
N TRP A 68 2.19 12.50 12.57
CA TRP A 68 2.23 11.54 11.47
C TRP A 68 3.07 10.32 11.81
N VAL A 69 2.55 9.15 11.46
CA VAL A 69 3.31 7.90 11.49
C VAL A 69 4.52 8.02 10.57
N THR A 70 5.67 7.59 11.07
CA THR A 70 6.98 7.76 10.45
C THR A 70 7.44 6.48 9.74
N VAL A 71 8.54 6.56 9.00
CA VAL A 71 9.19 5.36 8.44
C VAL A 71 9.62 4.42 9.56
N LYS A 72 10.11 4.96 10.69
CA LYS A 72 10.56 4.18 11.85
C LYS A 72 9.43 3.32 12.40
N ASP A 73 8.26 3.92 12.60
CA ASP A 73 7.06 3.21 13.09
C ASP A 73 6.63 2.04 12.20
N ALA A 74 7.03 2.05 10.92
CA ALA A 74 6.54 1.09 9.93
C ALA A 74 7.51 -0.05 9.61
N ILE A 75 8.83 0.18 9.67
CA ILE A 75 9.81 -0.78 9.17
C ILE A 75 11.02 -1.02 10.09
N ALA A 76 11.14 -0.32 11.23
CA ALA A 76 12.34 -0.43 12.08
C ALA A 76 12.48 -1.79 12.80
N ASP A 77 11.39 -2.55 12.93
CA ASP A 77 11.37 -3.91 13.48
C ASP A 77 11.85 -4.98 12.48
N LEU A 78 11.87 -4.66 11.18
CA LEU A 78 12.26 -5.62 10.15
C LEU A 78 13.77 -5.90 10.21
N PRO A 79 14.20 -7.17 10.05
CA PRO A 79 15.61 -7.50 10.08
C PRO A 79 16.31 -6.99 8.82
N ASN A 80 17.65 -6.94 8.88
CA ASN A 80 18.43 -6.69 7.68
C ASN A 80 18.23 -7.84 6.68
N LEU A 81 17.57 -7.54 5.55
CA LEU A 81 17.28 -8.56 4.55
C LEU A 81 18.53 -9.19 3.95
N ASP A 82 19.67 -8.48 3.94
CA ASP A 82 20.93 -8.98 3.39
C ASP A 82 21.52 -10.16 4.20
N ASP A 83 21.05 -10.36 5.44
CA ASP A 83 21.46 -11.47 6.31
C ASP A 83 20.79 -12.81 5.95
N PHE A 84 19.88 -12.82 4.96
CA PHE A 84 19.11 -13.99 4.52
C PHE A 84 19.44 -14.36 3.06
N PRO A 85 20.41 -15.25 2.79
CA PRO A 85 20.79 -15.64 1.43
C PRO A 85 19.62 -16.19 0.58
N GLU A 86 18.61 -16.79 1.22
CA GLU A 86 17.39 -17.31 0.59
C GLU A 86 16.62 -16.21 -0.15
N LEU A 87 16.62 -14.99 0.39
CA LEU A 87 15.94 -13.82 -0.19
C LEU A 87 16.62 -13.30 -1.46
N GLN A 88 17.74 -13.89 -1.90
CA GLN A 88 18.28 -13.64 -3.25
C GLN A 88 17.48 -14.37 -4.33
N LYS A 89 16.85 -15.51 -3.99
CA LYS A 89 16.15 -16.41 -4.93
C LYS A 89 14.65 -16.50 -4.67
N SER A 90 14.21 -16.25 -3.44
CA SER A 90 12.82 -16.35 -2.99
C SER A 90 12.29 -14.99 -2.50
N ASP A 91 10.98 -14.76 -2.61
CA ASP A 91 10.31 -13.60 -2.01
C ASP A 91 9.97 -13.81 -0.52
N CYS A 92 10.24 -14.99 0.02
CA CYS A 92 9.97 -15.30 1.41
C CYS A 92 11.08 -16.15 2.05
N VAL A 93 11.21 -15.99 3.36
CA VAL A 93 12.10 -16.77 4.23
C VAL A 93 11.37 -17.03 5.55
N GLU A 94 11.61 -18.20 6.14
CA GLU A 94 11.09 -18.56 7.45
C GLU A 94 12.06 -18.07 8.53
N LEU A 95 11.52 -17.34 9.50
CA LEU A 95 12.27 -16.82 10.64
C LEU A 95 12.38 -17.90 11.72
N THR A 96 13.50 -17.91 12.45
CA THR A 96 13.59 -18.71 13.68
C THR A 96 12.64 -18.15 14.74
N PRO A 97 12.25 -18.95 15.75
CA PRO A 97 11.44 -18.45 16.87
C PRO A 97 12.05 -17.20 17.53
N GLU A 98 13.37 -17.17 17.74
CA GLU A 98 14.07 -16.05 18.36
C GLU A 98 14.03 -14.79 17.48
N GLN A 99 14.15 -14.95 16.17
CA GLN A 99 14.02 -13.85 15.22
C GLN A 99 12.59 -13.29 15.18
N LEU A 100 11.58 -14.17 15.24
CA LEU A 100 10.18 -13.75 15.31
C LEU A 100 9.91 -12.99 16.63
N ASP A 101 10.38 -13.52 17.76
CA ASP A 101 10.20 -12.89 19.06
C ASP A 101 10.87 -11.51 19.11
N LEU A 102 12.09 -11.39 18.59
CA LEU A 102 12.77 -10.10 18.47
C LEU A 102 11.98 -9.12 17.59
N LEU A 103 11.51 -9.58 16.42
CA LEU A 103 10.72 -8.74 15.52
C LEU A 103 9.41 -8.26 16.17
N GLN A 104 8.72 -9.12 16.91
CA GLN A 104 7.50 -8.75 17.64
C GLN A 104 7.80 -7.81 18.81
N ALA A 105 8.90 -8.02 19.54
CA ALA A 105 9.32 -7.15 20.64
C ALA A 105 9.72 -5.74 20.17
N LEU A 106 10.23 -5.61 18.94
CA LEU A 106 10.58 -4.33 18.34
C LEU A 106 9.41 -3.65 17.61
N ALA A 107 8.30 -4.36 17.41
CA ALA A 107 7.15 -3.84 16.68
C ALA A 107 6.53 -2.64 17.42
N MET A 108 6.38 -1.53 16.70
CA MET A 108 5.67 -0.36 17.22
C MET A 108 4.15 -0.54 17.05
N PRO A 109 3.30 0.23 17.77
CA PRO A 109 1.84 0.07 17.71
C PRO A 109 1.22 0.14 16.32
N TYR A 110 1.90 0.78 15.37
CA TYR A 110 1.53 0.74 13.96
C TYR A 110 1.66 -0.66 13.35
N VAL A 111 2.81 -1.33 13.54
CA VAL A 111 3.09 -2.67 13.02
C VAL A 111 2.32 -3.74 13.78
N GLU A 112 2.13 -3.57 15.10
CA GLU A 112 1.31 -4.48 15.90
C GLU A 112 -0.10 -4.62 15.31
N LYS A 113 -0.70 -3.51 14.83
CA LYS A 113 -1.99 -3.54 14.11
C LYS A 113 -1.91 -4.24 12.76
N LEU A 114 -0.82 -4.05 12.00
CA LEU A 114 -0.62 -4.71 10.70
C LEU A 114 -0.42 -6.23 10.83
N ARG A 115 -0.06 -6.70 12.03
CA ARG A 115 0.14 -8.11 12.38
C ARG A 115 -0.97 -8.69 13.25
N ASP A 116 -2.04 -7.94 13.51
CA ASP A 116 -3.14 -8.33 14.39
C ASP A 116 -2.70 -8.71 15.83
N LEU A 117 -1.60 -8.13 16.33
CA LEU A 117 -1.07 -8.34 17.69
C LEU A 117 -1.83 -7.54 18.75
N ILE A 118 -2.43 -6.41 18.34
CA ILE A 118 -3.27 -5.58 19.20
C ILE A 118 -4.60 -5.29 18.51
N THR A 119 -5.63 -4.98 19.31
CA THR A 119 -6.95 -4.61 18.78
C THR A 119 -6.88 -3.30 18.00
N ASP A 120 -7.47 -3.29 16.80
CA ASP A 120 -7.71 -2.09 16.00
C ASP A 120 -9.23 -1.91 15.81
N PRO A 121 -9.91 -1.07 16.62
CA PRO A 121 -11.37 -1.02 16.67
C PRO A 121 -12.10 -0.67 15.38
N GLY A 122 -11.42 -0.12 14.37
CA GLY A 122 -12.06 0.10 13.06
C GLY A 122 -11.60 -0.88 11.99
N ASN A 123 -10.81 -1.89 12.32
CA ASN A 123 -10.43 -2.93 11.37
C ASN A 123 -11.60 -3.89 11.17
N PHE A 124 -12.33 -3.70 10.07
CA PHE A 124 -13.44 -4.57 9.65
C PHE A 124 -13.02 -5.60 8.59
N ALA A 125 -11.71 -5.84 8.42
CA ALA A 125 -11.25 -6.90 7.56
C ALA A 125 -11.58 -8.27 8.18
N TYR A 126 -11.90 -9.25 7.33
CA TYR A 126 -12.00 -10.64 7.78
C TYR A 126 -10.65 -11.09 8.37
N PRO A 127 -10.64 -11.77 9.53
CA PRO A 127 -9.41 -12.33 10.07
C PRO A 127 -8.80 -13.32 9.09
N ARG A 128 -7.47 -13.34 9.01
CA ARG A 128 -6.72 -14.25 8.12
C ARG A 128 -6.01 -15.32 8.94
N GLN A 129 -6.05 -16.56 8.44
CA GLN A 129 -5.15 -17.60 8.93
C GLN A 129 -3.83 -17.50 8.15
N TRP A 130 -2.77 -17.04 8.81
CA TRP A 130 -1.46 -16.82 8.20
C TRP A 130 -0.32 -17.21 9.14
N ASN A 131 0.88 -17.47 8.59
CA ASN A 131 2.07 -17.82 9.37
C ASN A 131 2.92 -16.56 9.63
N PRO A 132 3.01 -16.06 10.89
CA PRO A 132 3.81 -14.89 11.23
C PRO A 132 5.33 -15.13 11.20
N GLN A 133 5.79 -16.39 11.20
CA GLN A 133 7.20 -16.76 11.03
C GLN A 133 7.66 -16.59 9.58
N LEU A 134 6.75 -16.53 8.61
CA LEU A 134 7.12 -16.39 7.20
C LEU A 134 7.23 -14.90 6.82
N LEU A 135 8.46 -14.41 6.68
CA LEU A 135 8.74 -13.06 6.18
C LEU A 135 8.56 -13.02 4.66
N THR A 136 7.39 -12.61 4.19
CA THR A 136 7.02 -12.60 2.76
C THR A 136 7.20 -11.24 2.09
N SER A 137 7.26 -11.23 0.75
CA SER A 137 7.46 -10.04 -0.10
C SER A 137 8.81 -9.34 0.12
N SER A 138 9.84 -10.11 0.51
CA SER A 138 11.15 -9.59 0.95
C SER A 138 12.30 -9.91 -0.01
N LEU A 139 12.00 -10.24 -1.27
CA LEU A 139 13.01 -10.53 -2.31
C LEU A 139 14.03 -9.39 -2.43
N GLN A 140 15.31 -9.68 -2.18
CA GLN A 140 16.42 -8.73 -2.21
C GLN A 140 16.67 -8.15 -3.60
N THR A 141 17.23 -6.94 -3.66
CA THR A 141 17.79 -6.37 -4.90
C THR A 141 19.30 -6.40 -4.83
N GLN A 142 19.94 -7.10 -5.77
CA GLN A 142 21.40 -7.05 -5.90
C GLN A 142 21.83 -5.71 -6.47
N HIS A 143 22.80 -5.08 -5.81
CA HIS A 143 23.38 -3.81 -6.18
C HIS A 143 24.85 -3.98 -6.54
N THR A 144 25.34 -3.17 -7.49
CA THR A 144 26.78 -3.11 -7.77
C THR A 144 27.50 -2.45 -6.59
N GLU A 145 28.78 -2.77 -6.39
CA GLU A 145 29.60 -2.14 -5.33
C GLU A 145 29.60 -0.61 -5.45
N THR A 146 29.68 -0.10 -6.68
CA THR A 146 29.57 1.34 -6.94
C THR A 146 28.25 1.94 -6.48
N SER A 147 27.15 1.19 -6.56
CA SER A 147 25.83 1.65 -6.09
C SER A 147 25.73 1.58 -4.58
N ILE A 148 26.27 0.53 -3.96
CA ILE A 148 26.35 0.38 -2.50
C ILE A 148 27.12 1.55 -1.90
N GLU A 149 28.28 1.90 -2.46
CA GLU A 149 29.09 3.02 -1.98
C GLU A 149 28.36 4.37 -2.10
N ARG A 150 27.70 4.63 -3.25
CA ARG A 150 26.87 5.83 -3.41
C ARG A 150 25.71 5.87 -2.42
N PHE A 151 25.06 4.73 -2.19
CA PHE A 151 23.99 4.65 -1.20
C PHE A 151 24.55 4.95 0.19
N ARG A 152 25.62 4.28 0.63
CA ARG A 152 26.29 4.51 1.93
C ARG A 152 26.59 5.99 2.19
N ASN A 153 27.06 6.71 1.17
CA ASN A 153 27.39 8.13 1.27
C ASN A 153 26.19 9.09 1.11
N THR A 154 24.98 8.59 0.81
CA THR A 154 23.78 9.42 0.70
C THR A 154 23.20 9.66 2.09
N PRO A 155 23.11 10.91 2.58
CA PRO A 155 22.51 11.19 3.89
C PRO A 155 21.02 10.86 3.96
N MET A 156 20.53 10.68 5.18
CA MET A 156 19.13 10.36 5.45
C MET A 156 18.18 11.46 4.93
N GLY A 157 17.14 11.08 4.19
CA GLY A 157 16.20 12.02 3.56
C GLY A 157 16.66 12.63 2.24
N GLU A 158 17.94 12.50 1.88
CA GLU A 158 18.53 13.10 0.68
C GLU A 158 18.36 12.23 -0.57
N VAL A 159 18.59 12.84 -1.74
CA VAL A 159 18.51 12.18 -3.04
C VAL A 159 19.92 11.83 -3.52
N GLU A 160 20.16 10.55 -3.81
CA GLU A 160 21.42 10.10 -4.43
C GLU A 160 21.52 10.67 -5.85
N SER A 161 22.66 11.29 -6.15
CA SER A 161 22.84 12.15 -7.33
C SER A 161 22.69 11.42 -8.67
N THR A 162 23.14 10.17 -8.76
CA THR A 162 23.22 9.39 -10.00
C THR A 162 21.92 8.65 -10.32
N SER A 163 21.40 7.89 -9.36
CA SER A 163 20.18 7.09 -9.50
C SER A 163 18.92 7.92 -9.29
N ARG A 164 19.03 9.10 -8.67
CA ARG A 164 17.91 9.96 -8.26
C ARG A 164 16.95 9.27 -7.28
N LEU A 165 17.40 8.20 -6.63
CA LEU A 165 16.68 7.54 -5.55
C LEU A 165 16.86 8.32 -4.26
N ARG A 166 15.78 8.44 -3.49
CA ARG A 166 15.80 9.14 -2.21
C ARG A 166 16.01 8.16 -1.08
N ARG A 167 16.94 8.46 -0.16
CA ARG A 167 17.05 7.75 1.11
C ARG A 167 15.90 8.15 2.02
N LEU A 168 15.23 7.16 2.60
CA LEU A 168 14.18 7.40 3.57
C LEU A 168 14.74 8.08 4.82
N HIS A 169 13.86 8.71 5.60
CA HIS A 169 14.22 9.33 6.86
C HIS A 169 13.40 8.73 7.98
N TRP A 170 14.05 8.26 9.05
CA TRP A 170 13.40 7.51 10.11
C TRP A 170 12.22 8.28 10.72
N ASP A 171 12.45 9.54 11.10
CA ASP A 171 11.46 10.36 11.81
C ASP A 171 10.48 11.11 10.89
N LYS A 172 10.38 10.73 9.61
CA LYS A 172 9.46 11.37 8.66
C LYS A 172 8.66 10.30 7.90
N PRO A 173 7.41 10.57 7.50
CA PRO A 173 6.71 9.68 6.59
C PRO A 173 7.40 9.63 5.22
N CYS A 174 7.31 8.49 4.53
CA CYS A 174 7.94 8.33 3.24
C CYS A 174 7.27 9.20 2.16
N HIS A 175 7.98 9.45 1.06
CA HIS A 175 7.39 10.11 -0.11
C HIS A 175 6.48 9.15 -0.88
N THR A 176 5.64 9.70 -1.76
CA THR A 176 4.74 8.90 -2.62
C THR A 176 5.53 7.81 -3.37
N LEU A 177 5.23 6.54 -3.07
CA LEU A 177 5.74 5.40 -3.82
C LEU A 177 5.10 5.38 -5.21
N ARG A 178 5.95 5.32 -6.24
CA ARG A 178 5.54 5.36 -7.66
C ARG A 178 5.65 3.97 -8.26
N ALA A 179 4.63 3.55 -9.02
CA ALA A 179 4.66 2.29 -9.74
C ALA A 179 5.76 2.21 -10.82
N GLY A 180 6.33 3.34 -11.23
CA GLY A 180 7.30 3.42 -12.34
C GLY A 180 6.60 3.63 -13.69
N THR A 181 7.40 3.82 -14.74
CA THR A 181 6.90 4.02 -16.11
C THR A 181 6.66 2.68 -16.81
N GLY A 182 5.69 2.66 -17.74
CA GLY A 182 5.47 1.51 -18.63
C GLY A 182 6.54 1.37 -19.72
N TYR A 183 6.46 0.28 -20.47
CA TYR A 183 7.39 -0.14 -21.53
C TYR A 183 7.82 0.97 -22.52
N LYS A 184 6.99 2.00 -22.71
CA LYS A 184 7.17 3.02 -23.75
C LYS A 184 8.02 4.24 -23.35
N ASN A 185 8.32 4.48 -22.06
CA ASN A 185 8.81 5.80 -21.59
C ASN A 185 10.12 5.77 -20.75
N GLY A 186 11.11 4.94 -21.09
CA GLY A 186 12.47 5.00 -20.49
C GLY A 186 12.72 4.14 -19.25
N ARG A 187 13.89 4.37 -18.59
CA ARG A 187 14.56 3.53 -17.54
C ARG A 187 13.59 2.59 -16.81
N TYR A 188 13.57 1.33 -17.26
CA TYR A 188 12.76 0.17 -16.87
C TYR A 188 12.72 -0.16 -15.37
N THR A 189 12.40 0.80 -14.50
CA THR A 189 12.53 0.67 -13.06
C THR A 189 11.45 1.45 -12.34
N SER A 190 10.77 0.80 -11.40
CA SER A 190 10.04 1.51 -10.35
C SER A 190 11.07 2.16 -9.43
N PRO A 191 11.06 3.49 -9.27
CA PRO A 191 12.02 4.18 -8.40
C PRO A 191 11.72 3.78 -6.96
N ARG A 192 12.64 3.02 -6.36
CA ARG A 192 12.53 2.48 -5.01
C ARG A 192 13.37 3.33 -4.06
N PRO A 193 12.81 3.82 -2.94
CA PRO A 193 13.60 4.52 -1.94
C PRO A 193 14.77 3.68 -1.44
N ILE A 194 15.85 4.34 -1.02
CA ILE A 194 16.97 3.71 -0.31
C ILE A 194 16.56 3.55 1.15
N HIS A 195 16.87 2.40 1.75
CA HIS A 195 16.61 2.12 3.15
C HIS A 195 17.35 3.15 4.05
N PRO A 196 16.80 3.56 5.21
CA PRO A 196 17.42 4.58 6.04
C PRO A 196 18.84 4.23 6.54
N ASP A 197 19.08 2.97 6.90
CA ASP A 197 20.37 2.49 7.42
C ASP A 197 21.17 1.72 6.35
N TYR A 198 20.60 0.63 5.85
CA TYR A 198 21.27 -0.26 4.89
C TYR A 198 21.47 0.38 3.50
N PRO A 199 22.65 0.19 2.86
CA PRO A 199 22.94 0.72 1.53
C PRO A 199 22.29 -0.12 0.41
N ARG A 200 20.96 -0.28 0.49
CA ARG A 200 20.11 -0.99 -0.46
C ARG A 200 18.80 -0.25 -0.67
N VAL A 201 18.09 -0.56 -1.76
CA VAL A 201 16.70 -0.11 -1.90
C VAL A 201 15.78 -0.92 -0.99
N ILE A 202 14.63 -0.34 -0.66
CA ILE A 202 13.62 -1.04 0.13
C ILE A 202 13.05 -2.27 -0.60
N SER A 203 12.49 -3.22 0.15
CA SER A 203 11.77 -4.40 -0.33
C SER A 203 10.29 -4.12 -0.59
N VAL A 204 9.58 -5.09 -1.18
CA VAL A 204 8.13 -4.98 -1.38
C VAL A 204 7.40 -4.99 -0.03
N ARG A 205 7.85 -5.77 0.95
CA ARG A 205 7.32 -5.79 2.32
C ARG A 205 7.46 -4.45 3.03
N GLU A 206 8.65 -3.84 2.98
CA GLU A 206 8.90 -2.51 3.54
C GLU A 206 8.00 -1.47 2.86
N ALA A 207 7.86 -1.52 1.54
CA ALA A 207 6.96 -0.66 0.78
C ALA A 207 5.48 -0.89 1.11
N ALA A 208 5.07 -2.14 1.33
CA ALA A 208 3.71 -2.52 1.68
C ALA A 208 3.31 -1.97 3.05
N ARG A 209 4.19 -2.10 4.06
CA ARG A 209 3.99 -1.49 5.38
C ARG A 209 3.95 0.03 5.31
N LEU A 210 4.84 0.64 4.52
CA LEU A 210 4.80 2.08 4.25
C LEU A 210 3.50 2.55 3.57
N HIS A 211 2.73 1.62 3.01
CA HIS A 211 1.45 1.85 2.35
C HIS A 211 0.27 1.29 3.16
N SER A 212 0.47 0.91 4.42
CA SER A 212 -0.54 0.34 5.34
C SER A 212 -1.17 -0.99 4.94
N PHE A 213 -0.47 -1.81 4.15
CA PHE A 213 -0.88 -3.19 3.95
C PHE A 213 -0.50 -4.06 5.15
N PRO A 214 -1.38 -4.97 5.59
CA PRO A 214 -1.07 -5.91 6.66
C PRO A 214 -0.03 -6.95 6.23
N ASP A 215 0.63 -7.57 7.21
CA ASP A 215 1.76 -8.47 6.96
C ASP A 215 1.36 -9.77 6.26
N TRP A 216 0.11 -10.21 6.45
CA TRP A 216 -0.44 -11.36 5.75
C TRP A 216 -0.73 -11.11 4.26
N PHE A 217 -0.83 -9.85 3.82
CA PHE A 217 -1.08 -9.52 2.43
C PHE A 217 0.18 -9.81 1.59
N ARG A 218 0.04 -10.62 0.53
CA ARG A 218 1.14 -10.98 -0.37
C ARG A 218 0.98 -10.32 -1.73
N PHE A 219 2.11 -9.93 -2.31
CA PHE A 219 2.18 -9.34 -3.64
C PHE A 219 2.75 -10.33 -4.65
N HIS A 220 2.72 -9.95 -5.93
CA HIS A 220 3.38 -10.73 -6.97
C HIS A 220 4.85 -10.97 -6.62
N HIS A 221 5.33 -12.21 -6.81
CA HIS A 221 6.64 -12.65 -6.31
C HIS A 221 7.83 -11.85 -6.88
N THR A 222 7.67 -11.26 -8.06
CA THR A 222 8.71 -10.39 -8.64
C THR A 222 8.68 -8.97 -8.07
N LYS A 223 9.86 -8.42 -7.81
CA LYS A 223 10.05 -7.03 -7.36
C LYS A 223 9.26 -6.04 -8.23
N TRP A 224 9.38 -6.13 -9.55
CA TRP A 224 8.77 -5.16 -10.47
C TRP A 224 7.25 -5.13 -10.36
N HIS A 225 6.59 -6.29 -10.37
CA HIS A 225 5.13 -6.34 -10.27
C HIS A 225 4.64 -5.99 -8.86
N GLY A 226 5.33 -6.45 -7.81
CA GLY A 226 4.97 -6.12 -6.42
C GLY A 226 5.02 -4.62 -6.14
N PHE A 227 6.11 -3.94 -6.52
CA PHE A 227 6.21 -2.48 -6.38
C PHE A 227 5.16 -1.72 -7.20
N ARG A 228 4.80 -2.22 -8.38
CA ARG A 228 3.72 -1.64 -9.19
C ARG A 228 2.36 -1.78 -8.51
N GLN A 229 2.07 -2.94 -7.92
CA GLN A 229 0.83 -3.17 -7.18
C GLN A 229 0.73 -2.21 -5.99
N VAL A 230 1.78 -2.12 -5.15
CA VAL A 230 1.82 -1.17 -4.02
C VAL A 230 1.70 0.27 -4.51
N GLY A 231 2.49 0.68 -5.50
CA GLY A 231 2.54 2.05 -5.99
C GLY A 231 1.23 2.54 -6.64
N ASN A 232 0.46 1.64 -7.26
CA ASN A 232 -0.84 1.95 -7.87
C ASN A 232 -2.00 1.91 -6.88
N ALA A 233 -1.88 1.15 -5.78
CA ALA A 233 -2.95 1.02 -4.81
C ALA A 233 -3.27 2.34 -4.08
N VAL A 234 -4.50 2.42 -3.56
CA VAL A 234 -4.82 3.32 -2.45
C VAL A 234 -4.39 2.63 -1.15
N PRO A 235 -3.73 3.34 -0.21
CA PRO A 235 -3.38 2.76 1.09
C PRO A 235 -4.62 2.17 1.79
N PRO A 236 -4.60 0.91 2.27
CA PRO A 236 -5.76 0.29 2.90
C PRO A 236 -6.34 1.10 4.05
N ARG A 237 -5.51 1.73 4.89
CA ARG A 237 -6.00 2.59 5.97
C ARG A 237 -6.78 3.80 5.47
N LEU A 238 -6.31 4.47 4.40
CA LEU A 238 -7.06 5.57 3.79
C LEU A 238 -8.37 5.08 3.13
N GLY A 239 -8.32 3.92 2.47
CA GLY A 239 -9.51 3.27 1.91
C GLY A 239 -10.56 2.98 2.98
N ARG A 240 -10.14 2.48 4.14
CA ARG A 240 -11.01 2.24 5.30
C ARG A 240 -11.66 3.52 5.82
N VAL A 241 -10.90 4.62 5.96
CA VAL A 241 -11.46 5.90 6.43
C VAL A 241 -12.55 6.39 5.47
N LEU A 242 -12.33 6.31 4.16
CA LEU A 242 -13.33 6.66 3.16
C LEU A 242 -14.52 5.69 3.17
N GLY A 243 -14.26 4.39 3.31
CA GLY A 243 -15.31 3.37 3.43
C GLY A 243 -16.23 3.62 4.62
N LYS A 244 -15.70 4.11 5.74
CA LYS A 244 -16.51 4.51 6.90
C LYS A 244 -17.50 5.62 6.56
N GLN A 245 -17.08 6.64 5.81
CA GLN A 245 -17.98 7.72 5.39
C GLN A 245 -19.11 7.21 4.48
N ILE A 246 -18.80 6.26 3.60
CA ILE A 246 -19.80 5.62 2.75
C ILE A 246 -20.79 4.83 3.60
N MET A 247 -20.33 4.04 4.56
CA MET A 247 -21.21 3.27 5.46
C MET A 247 -22.12 4.19 6.28
N THR A 248 -21.57 5.30 6.81
CA THR A 248 -22.37 6.30 7.53
C THR A 248 -23.45 6.91 6.66
N ALA A 249 -23.15 7.27 5.41
CA ALA A 249 -24.15 7.81 4.48
C ALA A 249 -25.25 6.79 4.14
N LEU A 250 -24.89 5.50 4.06
CA LEU A 250 -25.82 4.39 3.84
C LEU A 250 -26.59 3.96 5.11
N ALA A 251 -26.38 4.65 6.25
CA ALA A 251 -26.90 4.27 7.56
C ALA A 251 -26.61 2.80 7.91
N GLN A 252 -25.43 2.32 7.51
CA GLN A 252 -24.96 0.97 7.81
C GLN A 252 -23.99 0.98 8.99
N GLU A 253 -24.24 0.11 9.96
CA GLU A 253 -23.29 -0.15 11.03
C GLU A 253 -22.34 -1.28 10.60
N PRO A 254 -21.02 -1.04 10.55
CA PRO A 254 -20.09 -2.10 10.22
C PRO A 254 -20.01 -3.12 11.35
N SER A 255 -20.06 -4.39 11.00
CA SER A 255 -19.76 -5.50 11.92
C SER A 255 -18.39 -6.10 11.58
N VAL A 256 -17.65 -6.50 12.61
CA VAL A 256 -16.37 -7.21 12.43
C VAL A 256 -16.69 -8.66 12.07
N PRO A 257 -16.26 -9.16 10.89
CA PRO A 257 -16.51 -10.54 10.53
C PRO A 257 -15.76 -11.51 11.47
N THR A 258 -16.43 -12.57 11.92
CA THR A 258 -15.81 -13.63 12.76
C THR A 258 -15.23 -14.77 11.93
N THR A 259 -15.64 -14.89 10.67
CA THR A 259 -15.16 -15.94 9.76
C THR A 259 -13.68 -15.75 9.44
N ILE A 260 -12.88 -16.76 9.78
CA ILE A 260 -11.45 -16.79 9.44
C ILE A 260 -11.27 -17.27 8.01
N ILE A 261 -10.60 -16.45 7.19
CA ILE A 261 -10.28 -16.76 5.80
C ILE A 261 -8.86 -17.34 5.71
N LYS A 262 -8.72 -18.51 5.09
CA LYS A 262 -7.41 -19.09 4.75
C LYS A 262 -6.80 -18.37 3.56
N LEU A 263 -5.49 -18.13 3.60
CA LEU A 263 -4.78 -17.58 2.44
C LEU A 263 -4.88 -18.52 1.24
N SER A 264 -5.03 -17.94 0.04
CA SER A 264 -5.16 -18.67 -1.22
C SER A 264 -3.84 -19.34 -1.66
N ASP A 265 -3.91 -20.17 -2.70
CA ASP A 265 -2.73 -20.83 -3.28
C ASP A 265 -1.68 -19.80 -3.73
N THR A 266 -0.46 -19.96 -3.22
CA THR A 266 0.69 -19.10 -3.54
C THR A 266 1.07 -19.11 -5.03
N LYS A 267 0.68 -20.13 -5.81
CA LYS A 267 0.88 -20.16 -7.27
C LYS A 267 0.19 -18.97 -7.98
N LEU A 268 -0.86 -18.41 -7.39
CA LEU A 268 -1.54 -17.25 -7.94
C LEU A 268 -0.62 -16.01 -7.96
N LEU A 269 0.36 -15.95 -7.06
CA LEU A 269 1.33 -14.86 -6.98
C LEU A 269 2.34 -14.87 -8.14
N THR A 270 2.40 -15.94 -8.92
CA THR A 270 3.29 -16.09 -10.09
C THR A 270 2.55 -15.98 -11.42
N PHE A 271 1.25 -15.68 -11.40
CA PHE A 271 0.47 -15.60 -12.63
C PHE A 271 0.88 -14.40 -13.48
N LYS A 272 1.14 -14.66 -14.76
CA LYS A 272 1.22 -13.61 -15.77
C LYS A 272 -0.17 -13.02 -16.01
N GLN A 273 -0.22 -11.80 -16.54
CA GLN A 273 -1.48 -11.08 -16.79
C GLN A 273 -2.53 -11.91 -17.55
N PHE A 274 -2.12 -12.66 -18.58
CA PHE A 274 -3.04 -13.53 -19.33
C PHE A 274 -3.59 -14.69 -18.48
N GLN A 275 -2.75 -15.34 -17.67
CA GLN A 275 -3.16 -16.43 -16.78
C GLN A 275 -4.13 -15.93 -15.72
N ALA A 276 -3.84 -14.78 -15.12
CA ALA A 276 -4.73 -14.11 -14.17
C ALA A 276 -6.07 -13.76 -14.81
N SER A 277 -6.06 -13.16 -16.00
CA SER A 277 -7.30 -12.83 -16.72
C SER A 277 -8.14 -14.08 -16.98
N LYS A 278 -7.54 -15.16 -17.51
CA LYS A 278 -8.27 -16.39 -17.81
C LYS A 278 -8.87 -17.04 -16.56
N TYR A 279 -8.11 -17.08 -15.47
CA TYR A 279 -8.56 -17.67 -14.20
C TYR A 279 -9.78 -16.94 -13.64
N TRP A 280 -9.76 -15.59 -13.62
CA TRP A 280 -10.83 -14.79 -13.04
C TRP A 280 -12.03 -14.58 -13.95
N THR A 281 -11.85 -14.54 -15.27
CA THR A 281 -12.99 -14.52 -16.21
C THR A 281 -13.85 -15.79 -16.09
N ILE A 282 -13.25 -16.92 -15.70
CA ILE A 282 -13.98 -18.18 -15.48
C ILE A 282 -14.71 -18.21 -14.12
N LEU A 283 -14.24 -17.44 -13.13
CA LEU A 283 -14.74 -17.50 -11.74
C LEU A 283 -15.69 -16.37 -11.33
N VAL A 284 -15.73 -15.22 -12.03
CA VAL A 284 -16.49 -14.04 -11.58
C VAL A 284 -17.76 -13.81 -12.43
N PHE A 285 -18.87 -14.40 -12.00
CA PHE A 285 -20.24 -13.88 -12.19
C PHE A 285 -20.73 -13.42 -10.80
N ILE A 286 -20.25 -12.28 -10.31
CA ILE A 286 -20.74 -11.64 -9.08
C ILE A 286 -20.94 -10.14 -9.37
N PRO A 287 -22.10 -9.54 -9.00
CA PRO A 287 -22.39 -8.15 -9.30
C PRO A 287 -21.42 -7.21 -8.58
N PHE A 288 -20.81 -6.32 -9.36
CA PHE A 288 -19.84 -5.33 -8.94
C PHE A 288 -20.44 -4.33 -7.94
N LEU A 289 -20.09 -4.47 -6.65
CA LEU A 289 -19.99 -3.37 -5.71
C LEU A 289 -18.56 -3.42 -5.13
N ILE A 290 -17.89 -2.27 -5.04
CA ILE A 290 -16.46 -2.10 -4.66
C ILE A 290 -15.49 -2.33 -5.84
N CYS A 291 -15.61 -1.51 -6.88
CA CYS A 291 -14.60 -1.43 -7.94
C CYS A 291 -14.11 0.00 -8.10
N CYS A 292 -13.26 0.46 -7.17
CA CYS A 292 -12.50 1.71 -7.33
C CYS A 292 -11.13 1.72 -6.63
N PHE A 293 -10.75 0.70 -5.86
CA PHE A 293 -9.57 0.82 -5.00
C PHE A 293 -8.35 -0.02 -5.39
N LEU A 294 -8.48 -0.93 -6.36
CA LEU A 294 -7.43 -1.89 -6.70
C LEU A 294 -7.53 -2.36 -8.17
N PRO A 295 -6.42 -2.44 -8.93
CA PRO A 295 -6.46 -3.07 -10.25
C PRO A 295 -6.84 -4.56 -10.13
N PRO A 296 -7.39 -5.20 -11.18
CA PRO A 296 -7.95 -6.57 -11.12
C PRO A 296 -6.99 -7.67 -10.62
N VAL A 297 -5.70 -7.37 -10.51
CA VAL A 297 -4.65 -8.28 -9.98
C VAL A 297 -4.58 -8.28 -8.45
N VAL A 298 -5.27 -7.36 -7.76
CA VAL A 298 -5.17 -7.18 -6.30
C VAL A 298 -6.40 -7.71 -5.54
N LEU A 299 -7.27 -8.46 -6.22
CA LEU A 299 -8.32 -9.28 -5.59
C LEU A 299 -7.77 -10.57 -4.94
N LEU A 300 -6.45 -10.70 -4.86
CA LEU A 300 -5.74 -11.83 -4.30
C LEU A 300 -5.27 -11.51 -2.88
N SER A 301 -6.17 -11.60 -1.90
CA SER A 301 -5.80 -11.73 -0.47
C SER A 301 -6.99 -12.09 0.44
#